data_AF-A0A1E5V333-F1
#
_entry.id   AF-A0A1E5V333-F1
#
_cell.length_a   1.000
_cell.length_b   1.000
_cell.length_c   1.000
_cell.angle_alpha   90.00
_cell.angle_beta   90.00
_cell.angle_gamma   90.00
#
_symmetry.space_group_name_H-M   'P 1'
#
loop_
_entity.id
_entity.type
_entity.pdbx_description
1 polymer ?
#
loop_
_entity_poly.entity_id
_entity_poly.type
_entity_poly.pdbx_seq_one_letter_code
_entity_poly.pdbx_strand_id
1 'polypeptide(L)'
;MRLSRALPQGHLSGQDTVGDLPAVQNGASKPTIQYGSEPVSWFQKKIRGSTMSLNDHMSKEMNELNLIRCKHIPKRPGCDWHDLPDERILMDAGTQVKLSTGQVVDLIPWCLPNTAKRHDQWKGLYGRLDWEGNFPTSVTDPQPMGKVGMCFHPEQDRIITVRECARSQGFPDSYRFAGNIQCKHRQIGNAVPPPLAYALGRKLKEAIGAER
;
A
#
# COMPACT_ATOMS: atom_id res chain seq x y z
N MET A 1 5.00 31.41 -14.02
CA MET A 1 4.68 31.03 -12.63
C MET A 1 5.92 30.38 -12.01
N ARG A 2 6.73 31.12 -11.26
CA ARG A 2 7.93 30.60 -10.58
C ARG A 2 7.47 29.87 -9.31
N LEU A 3 7.66 28.56 -9.23
CA LEU A 3 7.54 27.82 -7.98
C LEU A 3 8.90 27.87 -7.25
N SER A 4 9.12 28.95 -6.50
CA SER A 4 10.24 29.10 -5.56
C SER A 4 9.82 28.64 -4.16
N ARG A 5 9.38 27.38 -4.03
CA ARG A 5 9.27 26.74 -2.71
C ARG A 5 10.09 25.47 -2.75
N ALA A 6 11.20 25.49 -2.02
CA ALA A 6 12.04 24.33 -1.80
C ALA A 6 11.18 23.14 -1.36
N LEU A 7 11.45 21.97 -1.92
CA LEU A 7 10.94 20.72 -1.37
C LEU A 7 11.41 20.63 0.10
N PRO A 8 10.58 20.16 1.04
CA PRO A 8 11.05 19.91 2.40
C PRO A 8 12.31 19.01 2.35
N GLN A 9 13.35 19.36 3.09
CA GLN A 9 14.54 18.52 3.22
C GLN A 9 14.19 17.29 4.07
N GLY A 10 13.80 16.19 3.42
CA GLY A 10 13.44 14.92 4.05
C GLY A 10 12.89 13.92 3.02
N HIS A 11 12.94 12.62 3.32
CA HIS A 11 12.19 11.63 2.54
C HIS A 11 10.69 11.77 2.83
N LEU A 12 9.84 11.37 1.87
CA LEU A 12 8.39 11.32 2.10
C LEU A 12 8.05 9.99 2.78
N SER A 13 7.48 10.08 3.98
CA SER A 13 7.09 8.90 4.76
C SER A 13 5.74 8.32 4.31
N GLY A 14 5.40 7.13 4.82
CA GLY A 14 4.06 6.56 4.70
C GLY A 14 2.99 7.52 5.23
N GLN A 15 3.26 8.16 6.38
CA GLN A 15 2.37 9.12 7.03
C GLN A 15 2.15 10.34 6.13
N ASP A 16 3.21 10.86 5.52
CA ASP A 16 3.11 11.96 4.57
C ASP A 16 2.33 11.61 3.31
N THR A 17 2.31 10.32 2.93
CA THR A 17 1.70 9.85 1.69
C THR A 17 0.21 9.55 1.85
N VAL A 18 -0.18 8.85 2.92
CA VAL A 18 -1.54 8.28 3.06
C VAL A 18 -2.23 8.58 4.39
N GLY A 19 -1.60 9.30 5.31
CA GLY A 19 -2.13 9.53 6.67
C GLY A 19 -3.43 10.34 6.77
N ASP A 20 -3.82 11.11 5.74
CA ASP A 20 -5.11 11.84 5.69
C ASP A 20 -6.27 10.99 5.13
N LEU A 21 -6.01 9.78 4.63
CA LEU A 21 -7.07 8.96 4.03
C LEU A 21 -8.03 8.39 5.09
N PRO A 22 -9.35 8.41 4.84
CA PRO A 22 -10.32 7.84 5.76
C PRO A 22 -10.18 6.32 5.84
N ALA A 23 -10.52 5.73 6.98
CA ALA A 23 -10.46 4.28 7.14
C ALA A 23 -11.46 3.56 6.22
N VAL A 24 -11.02 2.42 5.66
CA VAL A 24 -11.87 1.52 4.87
C VAL A 24 -11.63 0.07 5.27
N GLN A 25 -12.61 -0.79 4.99
CA GLN A 25 -12.55 -2.21 5.33
C GLN A 25 -11.89 -3.05 4.22
N ASN A 26 -11.53 -4.28 4.55
CA ASN A 26 -11.16 -5.30 3.54
C ASN A 26 -12.27 -5.43 2.49
N GLY A 27 -11.91 -5.45 1.21
CA GLY A 27 -12.89 -5.53 0.11
C GLY A 27 -13.68 -4.25 -0.17
N ALA A 28 -13.30 -3.10 0.43
CA ALA A 28 -13.97 -1.83 0.13
C ALA A 28 -13.96 -1.52 -1.38
N SER A 29 -15.14 -1.27 -1.94
CA SER A 29 -15.36 -1.16 -3.39
C SER A 29 -16.11 0.10 -3.82
N LYS A 30 -16.42 1.01 -2.88
CA LYS A 30 -17.09 2.27 -3.21
C LYS A 30 -16.18 3.12 -4.11
N PRO A 31 -16.61 3.51 -5.33
CA PRO A 31 -15.74 4.19 -6.28
C PRO A 31 -15.36 5.60 -5.83
N THR A 32 -16.25 6.26 -5.10
CA THR A 32 -16.07 7.62 -4.59
C THR A 32 -16.58 7.72 -3.15
N ILE A 33 -15.78 8.33 -2.28
CA ILE A 33 -16.11 8.67 -0.90
C ILE A 33 -15.67 10.11 -0.60
N GLN A 34 -15.94 10.62 0.61
CA GLN A 34 -15.43 11.91 1.07
C GLN A 34 -14.15 11.69 1.88
N TYR A 35 -13.21 12.64 1.85
CA TYR A 35 -11.98 12.54 2.66
C TYR A 35 -12.25 12.55 4.17
N GLY A 36 -13.23 13.34 4.62
CA GLY A 36 -13.57 13.47 6.03
C GLY A 36 -12.57 14.27 6.89
N SER A 37 -11.38 14.57 6.37
CA SER A 37 -10.32 15.34 7.03
C SER A 37 -9.66 16.33 6.06
N GLU A 38 -8.91 17.31 6.59
CA GLU A 38 -8.04 18.20 5.80
C GLU A 38 -6.66 17.55 5.56
N PRO A 39 -5.97 17.86 4.44
CA PRO A 39 -4.64 17.33 4.19
C PRO A 39 -3.64 17.91 5.20
N VAL A 40 -2.80 17.05 5.77
CA VAL A 40 -1.85 17.41 6.84
C VAL A 40 -0.49 17.78 6.24
N SER A 41 0.11 16.85 5.50
CA SER A 41 1.46 16.99 4.94
C SER A 41 1.50 17.94 3.74
N TRP A 42 2.70 18.45 3.43
CA TRP A 42 2.92 19.20 2.19
C TRP A 42 2.54 18.36 0.95
N PHE A 43 2.86 17.07 0.98
CA PHE A 43 2.60 16.17 -0.13
C PHE A 43 1.09 15.99 -0.33
N GLN A 44 0.34 15.73 0.74
CA GLN A 44 -1.13 15.60 0.72
C GLN A 44 -1.78 16.87 0.16
N LYS A 45 -1.37 18.05 0.65
CA LYS A 45 -1.86 19.34 0.15
C LYS A 45 -1.64 19.49 -1.35
N LYS A 46 -0.48 19.05 -1.84
CA LYS A 46 -0.11 19.15 -3.26
C LYS A 46 -0.90 18.17 -4.14
N ILE A 47 -1.01 16.90 -3.75
CA ILE A 47 -1.69 15.87 -4.57
C ILE A 47 -3.21 16.03 -4.56
N ARG A 48 -3.78 16.49 -3.45
CA ARG A 48 -5.22 16.66 -3.26
C ARG A 48 -5.73 17.92 -3.94
N GLY A 49 -4.94 18.99 -3.93
CA GLY A 49 -5.36 20.30 -4.44
C GLY A 49 -6.63 20.78 -3.73
N SER A 50 -7.64 21.19 -4.51
CA SER A 50 -8.96 21.60 -3.99
C SER A 50 -9.98 20.46 -3.93
N THR A 51 -9.55 19.21 -4.11
CA THR A 51 -10.47 18.07 -4.24
C THR A 51 -11.06 17.66 -2.88
N MET A 52 -12.39 17.68 -2.80
CA MET A 52 -13.14 17.23 -1.61
C MET A 52 -13.57 15.76 -1.69
N SER A 53 -13.68 15.21 -2.90
CA SER A 53 -14.04 13.81 -3.13
C SER A 53 -12.81 12.92 -3.35
N LEU A 54 -12.82 11.76 -2.72
CA LEU A 54 -11.78 10.76 -2.80
C LEU A 54 -12.23 9.64 -3.72
N ASN A 55 -11.50 9.43 -4.81
CA ASN A 55 -11.83 8.41 -5.80
C ASN A 55 -10.88 7.22 -5.66
N ASP A 56 -11.37 6.02 -5.96
CA ASP A 56 -10.57 4.79 -6.00
C ASP A 56 -9.91 4.41 -4.67
N HIS A 57 -10.45 4.86 -3.53
CA HIS A 57 -10.02 4.38 -2.22
C HIS A 57 -10.68 3.03 -1.91
N MET A 58 -10.29 2.04 -2.71
CA MET A 58 -10.84 0.69 -2.75
C MET A 58 -9.75 -0.33 -2.44
N SER A 59 -10.05 -1.33 -1.62
CA SER A 59 -9.15 -2.44 -1.27
C SER A 59 -9.58 -3.71 -1.99
N LYS A 60 -8.62 -4.50 -2.44
CA LYS A 60 -8.88 -5.91 -2.81
C LYS A 60 -9.46 -6.64 -1.60
N GLU A 61 -10.39 -7.55 -1.88
CA GLU A 61 -10.93 -8.46 -0.87
C GLU A 61 -9.98 -9.64 -0.68
N MET A 62 -9.52 -9.83 0.55
CA MET A 62 -8.79 -11.04 0.94
C MET A 62 -9.76 -12.19 1.21
N ASN A 63 -9.31 -13.41 0.90
CA ASN A 63 -9.97 -14.61 1.41
C ASN A 63 -9.91 -14.66 2.95
N GLU A 64 -10.78 -15.47 3.54
CA GLU A 64 -10.95 -15.58 4.99
C GLU A 64 -9.62 -15.86 5.71
N LEU A 65 -8.84 -16.84 5.22
CA LEU A 65 -7.57 -17.22 5.84
C LEU A 65 -6.54 -16.07 5.82
N ASN A 66 -6.41 -15.34 4.71
CA ASN A 66 -5.50 -14.21 4.63
C ASN A 66 -5.96 -13.02 5.46
N LEU A 67 -7.28 -12.82 5.61
CA LEU A 67 -7.82 -11.82 6.53
C LEU A 67 -7.53 -12.20 7.98
N ILE A 68 -7.68 -13.47 8.35
CA ILE A 68 -7.30 -13.98 9.68
C ILE A 68 -5.81 -13.76 9.91
N ARG A 69 -4.94 -14.12 8.96
CA ARG A 69 -3.49 -13.86 9.04
C ARG A 69 -3.21 -12.38 9.26
N CYS A 70 -3.79 -11.50 8.43
CA CYS A 70 -3.62 -10.06 8.54
C CYS A 70 -3.95 -9.54 9.96
N LYS A 71 -5.08 -9.98 10.53
CA LYS A 71 -5.48 -9.59 11.90
C LYS A 71 -4.49 -10.03 12.99
N HIS A 72 -3.77 -11.14 12.77
CA HIS A 72 -2.76 -11.64 13.71
C HIS A 72 -1.39 -10.99 13.53
N ILE A 73 -1.12 -10.32 12.40
CA ILE A 73 0.11 -9.54 12.22
C ILE A 73 0.03 -8.29 13.13
N PRO A 74 0.96 -8.11 14.08
CA PRO A 74 0.96 -6.96 14.96
C PRO A 74 1.02 -5.63 14.21
N LYS A 75 0.31 -4.60 14.71
CA LYS A 75 0.24 -3.26 14.12
C LYS A 75 1.46 -2.43 14.51
N ARG A 76 2.66 -2.92 14.18
CA ARG A 76 3.92 -2.24 14.44
C ARG A 76 4.86 -2.36 13.23
N PRO A 77 5.75 -1.38 13.01
CA PRO A 77 6.68 -1.40 11.90
C PRO A 77 7.55 -2.67 11.88
N GLY A 78 7.79 -3.19 10.69
CA GLY A 78 8.66 -4.36 10.48
C GLY A 78 8.04 -5.71 10.80
N CYS A 79 6.77 -5.76 11.23
CA CYS A 79 6.08 -7.04 11.43
C CYS A 79 5.64 -7.68 10.13
N ASP A 80 5.87 -8.98 10.03
CA ASP A 80 5.58 -9.81 8.86
C ASP A 80 5.17 -11.24 9.27
N TRP A 81 5.18 -12.19 8.34
CA TRP A 81 4.76 -13.57 8.60
C TRP A 81 5.48 -14.26 9.77
N HIS A 82 6.68 -13.84 10.16
CA HIS A 82 7.40 -14.38 11.31
C HIS A 82 6.72 -14.04 12.64
N ASP A 83 5.92 -12.98 12.68
CA ASP A 83 5.18 -12.54 13.87
C ASP A 83 3.80 -13.20 14.00
N LEU A 84 3.41 -14.07 13.06
CA LEU A 84 2.23 -14.89 13.23
C LEU A 84 2.42 -15.82 14.44
N PRO A 85 1.40 -15.99 15.30
CA PRO A 85 1.53 -16.82 16.49
C PRO A 85 1.82 -18.28 16.09
N ASP A 86 2.93 -18.79 16.60
CA ASP A 86 3.27 -20.21 16.58
C ASP A 86 2.77 -20.88 17.89
N GLU A 87 2.86 -22.21 17.96
CA GLU A 87 2.33 -23.13 19.00
C GLU A 87 2.50 -22.69 20.47
N ARG A 88 3.36 -21.70 20.75
CA ARG A 88 3.77 -21.27 22.09
C ARG A 88 2.97 -20.11 22.69
N ILE A 89 2.13 -19.42 21.93
CA ILE A 89 1.47 -18.16 22.40
C ILE A 89 -0.04 -18.31 22.63
N LEU A 90 -0.68 -19.36 22.12
CA LEU A 90 -2.13 -19.58 22.29
C LEU A 90 -2.37 -20.89 23.05
N MET A 91 -2.60 -20.78 24.36
CA MET A 91 -2.80 -21.94 25.23
C MET A 91 -4.10 -22.73 24.94
N ASP A 92 -5.04 -22.19 24.15
CA ASP A 92 -6.37 -22.81 23.95
C ASP A 92 -6.78 -23.04 22.48
N ALA A 93 -5.97 -22.63 21.50
CA ALA A 93 -6.20 -22.92 20.08
C ALA A 93 -4.85 -23.07 19.40
N GLY A 94 -4.54 -24.26 18.87
CA GLY A 94 -3.28 -24.52 18.20
C GLY A 94 -2.99 -23.59 17.02
N THR A 95 -1.85 -23.81 16.35
CA THR A 95 -1.41 -23.16 15.09
C THR A 95 -2.42 -23.22 13.93
N GLN A 96 -3.56 -23.85 14.16
CA GLN A 96 -4.62 -24.12 13.22
C GLN A 96 -5.85 -23.26 13.50
N VAL A 97 -6.39 -22.69 12.43
CA VAL A 97 -7.63 -21.92 12.47
C VAL A 97 -8.72 -22.69 11.74
N LYS A 98 -9.93 -22.69 12.31
CA LYS A 98 -11.12 -23.24 11.67
C LYS A 98 -11.79 -22.16 10.83
N LEU A 99 -11.86 -22.38 9.53
CA LEU A 99 -12.55 -21.51 8.58
C LEU A 99 -14.07 -21.66 8.70
N SER A 100 -14.81 -20.69 8.15
CA SER A 100 -16.26 -20.73 8.02
C SER A 100 -16.78 -21.98 7.30
N THR A 101 -15.97 -22.54 6.38
CA THR A 101 -16.26 -23.80 5.67
C THR A 101 -16.15 -25.05 6.56
N GLY A 102 -15.68 -24.90 7.80
CA GLY A 102 -15.37 -25.99 8.72
C GLY A 102 -13.98 -26.59 8.54
N GLN A 103 -13.24 -26.19 7.50
CA GLN A 103 -11.88 -26.64 7.25
C GLN A 103 -10.92 -26.09 8.32
N VAL A 104 -10.05 -26.95 8.82
CA VAL A 104 -8.98 -26.59 9.76
C VAL A 104 -7.68 -26.45 8.97
N VAL A 105 -7.03 -25.29 9.07
CA VAL A 105 -5.83 -24.96 8.29
C VAL A 105 -4.78 -24.27 9.15
N ASP A 106 -3.50 -24.50 8.83
CA ASP A 106 -2.40 -23.84 9.54
C ASP A 106 -2.38 -22.33 9.24
N LEU A 107 -2.19 -21.54 10.29
CA LEU A 107 -2.11 -20.09 10.20
C LEU A 107 -0.85 -19.67 9.45
N ILE A 108 0.30 -20.30 9.73
CA ILE A 108 1.55 -20.06 8.99
C ILE A 108 1.53 -20.91 7.71
N PRO A 109 1.63 -20.30 6.51
CA PRO A 109 1.70 -21.08 5.27
C PRO A 109 2.93 -21.99 5.25
N TRP A 110 2.72 -23.29 5.11
CA TRP A 110 3.78 -24.32 5.10
C TRP A 110 4.95 -24.00 4.16
N CYS A 111 4.70 -23.35 3.01
CA CYS A 111 5.76 -23.04 2.06
C CYS A 111 6.77 -22.00 2.60
N LEU A 112 6.38 -21.12 3.53
CA LEU A 112 7.25 -20.05 4.02
C LEU A 112 8.44 -20.63 4.82
N PRO A 113 8.24 -21.40 5.92
CA PRO A 113 9.37 -21.98 6.64
C PRO A 113 10.22 -22.93 5.78
N ASN A 114 9.58 -23.71 4.90
CA ASN A 114 10.26 -24.75 4.13
C ASN A 114 11.14 -24.23 3.01
N THR A 115 10.83 -23.05 2.48
CA THR A 115 11.62 -22.43 1.40
C THR A 115 12.37 -21.18 1.86
N ALA A 116 12.18 -20.74 3.10
CA ALA A 116 12.79 -19.55 3.71
C ALA A 116 14.29 -19.41 3.41
N LYS A 117 15.09 -20.45 3.63
CA LYS A 117 16.55 -20.42 3.41
C LYS A 117 16.96 -20.08 1.97
N ARG A 118 16.12 -20.41 0.98
CA ARG A 118 16.37 -20.15 -0.44
C ARG A 118 15.93 -18.75 -0.88
N HIS A 119 15.20 -18.02 -0.03
CA HIS A 119 14.51 -16.78 -0.37
C HIS A 119 14.68 -15.70 0.70
N ASP A 120 15.85 -15.62 1.34
CA ASP A 120 16.18 -14.66 2.43
C ASP A 120 15.07 -14.57 3.50
N GLN A 121 14.62 -15.73 3.97
CA GLN A 121 13.57 -15.87 4.98
C GLN A 121 12.21 -15.28 4.58
N TRP A 122 11.97 -14.97 3.31
CA TRP A 122 10.70 -14.35 2.87
C TRP A 122 10.33 -13.09 3.67
N LYS A 123 11.33 -12.30 4.09
CA LYS A 123 11.13 -11.08 4.87
C LYS A 123 10.15 -10.15 4.16
N GLY A 124 9.20 -9.62 4.92
CA GLY A 124 8.17 -8.70 4.43
C GLY A 124 6.92 -9.37 3.85
N LEU A 125 6.87 -10.69 3.63
CA LEU A 125 5.61 -11.36 3.27
C LEU A 125 4.60 -11.24 4.40
N TYR A 126 3.33 -10.95 4.07
CA TYR A 126 2.29 -10.55 5.04
C TYR A 126 2.65 -9.28 5.85
N GLY A 127 3.62 -8.50 5.38
CA GLY A 127 4.12 -7.33 6.08
C GLY A 127 3.16 -6.14 6.07
N ARG A 128 3.21 -5.35 7.13
CA ARG A 128 2.54 -4.04 7.21
C ARG A 128 3.46 -2.92 6.75
N LEU A 129 2.86 -1.92 6.11
CA LEU A 129 3.54 -0.65 5.86
C LEU A 129 3.96 0.02 7.17
N ASP A 130 5.05 0.77 7.10
CA ASP A 130 5.53 1.64 8.17
C ASP A 130 5.11 3.09 7.90
N TRP A 131 4.58 3.77 8.92
CA TRP A 131 4.21 5.17 8.85
C TRP A 131 5.44 6.08 8.66
N GLU A 132 6.57 5.76 9.27
CA GLU A 132 7.80 6.57 9.18
C GLU A 132 8.71 6.13 8.03
N GLY A 133 8.50 4.91 7.55
CA GLY A 133 9.25 4.30 6.45
C GLY A 133 8.83 4.80 5.07
N ASN A 134 9.59 4.36 4.06
CA ASN A 134 9.25 4.59 2.66
C ASN A 134 8.11 3.68 2.21
N PHE A 135 7.25 4.18 1.34
CA PHE A 135 6.26 3.33 0.68
C PHE A 135 6.98 2.30 -0.22
N PRO A 136 6.66 1.00 -0.13
CA PRO A 136 7.28 -0.01 -0.97
C PRO A 136 6.88 0.19 -2.43
N THR A 137 7.65 -0.40 -3.33
CA THR A 137 7.36 -0.38 -4.76
C THR A 137 5.92 -0.76 -5.04
N SER A 138 5.16 0.15 -5.65
CA SER A 138 3.77 -0.10 -6.02
C SER A 138 3.71 -1.18 -7.10
N VAL A 139 3.25 -2.37 -6.73
CA VAL A 139 3.11 -3.50 -7.63
C VAL A 139 1.78 -3.48 -8.38
N THR A 140 1.75 -4.20 -9.51
CA THR A 140 0.57 -4.31 -10.38
C THR A 140 -0.57 -5.12 -9.76
N ASP A 141 -0.28 -5.97 -8.78
CA ASP A 141 -1.27 -6.69 -7.98
C ASP A 141 -0.73 -6.90 -6.55
N PRO A 142 -1.16 -6.09 -5.56
CA PRO A 142 -0.71 -6.24 -4.18
C PRO A 142 -1.29 -7.53 -3.59
N GLN A 143 -0.39 -8.41 -3.15
CA GLN A 143 -0.73 -9.69 -2.54
C GLN A 143 0.19 -9.98 -1.34
N PRO A 144 -0.33 -10.59 -0.26
CA PRO A 144 0.46 -10.86 0.94
C PRO A 144 1.65 -11.81 0.70
N MET A 145 1.50 -12.75 -0.25
CA MET A 145 2.56 -13.67 -0.69
C MET A 145 3.20 -13.26 -2.03
N GLY A 146 2.92 -12.04 -2.51
CA GLY A 146 3.56 -11.51 -3.71
C GLY A 146 5.04 -11.19 -3.44
N LYS A 147 5.83 -10.96 -4.50
CA LYS A 147 7.28 -10.70 -4.38
C LYS A 147 7.67 -9.58 -3.40
N VAL A 148 6.82 -8.57 -3.25
CA VAL A 148 7.04 -7.45 -2.30
C VAL A 148 6.51 -7.79 -0.91
N GLY A 149 5.38 -8.50 -0.82
CA GLY A 149 4.81 -8.99 0.44
C GLY A 149 4.19 -7.95 1.38
N MET A 150 4.84 -6.79 1.51
CA MET A 150 4.47 -5.70 2.39
C MET A 150 3.33 -4.89 1.78
N CYS A 151 2.11 -5.42 1.89
CA CYS A 151 0.93 -4.86 1.27
C CYS A 151 -0.21 -4.57 2.24
N PHE A 152 -0.01 -4.77 3.55
CA PHE A 152 -1.03 -4.43 4.55
C PHE A 152 -0.92 -2.98 5.00
N HIS A 153 -2.07 -2.37 5.28
CA HIS A 153 -2.14 -1.05 5.88
C HIS A 153 -1.46 -1.06 7.27
N PRO A 154 -0.80 0.03 7.71
CA PRO A 154 -0.12 0.07 9.00
C PRO A 154 -1.02 -0.31 10.19
N GLU A 155 -2.27 0.17 10.19
CA GLU A 155 -3.21 0.00 11.30
C GLU A 155 -4.49 -0.76 10.98
N GLN A 156 -4.82 -0.93 9.69
CA GLN A 156 -6.10 -1.47 9.24
C GLN A 156 -5.88 -2.90 8.73
N ASP A 157 -6.82 -3.79 8.99
CA ASP A 157 -6.71 -5.21 8.63
C ASP A 157 -7.16 -5.45 7.19
N ARG A 158 -6.43 -4.83 6.25
CA ARG A 158 -6.70 -4.85 4.81
C ARG A 158 -5.43 -4.69 3.99
N ILE A 159 -5.54 -5.02 2.71
CA ILE A 159 -4.55 -4.66 1.70
C ILE A 159 -4.61 -3.14 1.45
N ILE A 160 -3.49 -2.56 1.04
CA ILE A 160 -3.40 -1.18 0.58
C ILE A 160 -4.34 -0.93 -0.61
N THR A 161 -5.00 0.21 -0.60
CA THR A 161 -5.99 0.57 -1.61
C THR A 161 -5.35 1.00 -2.94
N VAL A 162 -6.15 0.99 -4.00
CA VAL A 162 -5.78 1.56 -5.30
C VAL A 162 -5.27 3.00 -5.14
N ARG A 163 -5.98 3.83 -4.37
CA ARG A 163 -5.58 5.22 -4.14
C ARG A 163 -4.28 5.36 -3.35
N GLU A 164 -4.03 4.53 -2.35
CA GLU A 164 -2.77 4.52 -1.60
C GLU A 164 -1.59 4.23 -2.54
N CYS A 165 -1.72 3.22 -3.42
CA CYS A 165 -0.72 2.93 -4.45
C CYS A 165 -0.56 4.08 -5.47
N ALA A 166 -1.66 4.76 -5.84
CA ALA A 166 -1.59 5.90 -6.76
C ALA A 166 -0.78 7.06 -6.15
N ARG A 167 -0.97 7.30 -4.85
CA ARG A 167 -0.25 8.35 -4.12
C ARG A 167 1.23 8.03 -3.95
N SER A 168 1.61 6.78 -3.70
CA SER A 168 3.03 6.40 -3.66
C SER A 168 3.75 6.57 -5.01
N GLN A 169 3.02 6.47 -6.12
CA GLN A 169 3.54 6.81 -7.46
C GLN A 169 3.51 8.33 -7.74
N GLY A 170 2.90 9.14 -6.87
CA GLY A 170 2.82 10.59 -7.04
C GLY A 170 1.73 11.06 -8.01
N PHE A 171 0.70 10.25 -8.25
CA PHE A 171 -0.47 10.68 -9.01
C PHE A 171 -1.27 11.73 -8.22
N PRO A 172 -1.79 12.78 -8.89
CA PRO A 172 -2.75 13.68 -8.25
C PRO A 172 -4.06 12.93 -7.96
N ASP A 173 -4.76 13.33 -6.90
CA ASP A 173 -6.00 12.66 -6.49
C ASP A 173 -7.15 12.88 -7.49
N SER A 174 -7.03 13.89 -8.35
CA SER A 174 -7.93 14.13 -9.47
C SER A 174 -7.74 13.15 -10.64
N TYR A 175 -6.63 12.41 -10.70
CA TYR A 175 -6.38 11.44 -11.76
C TYR A 175 -7.38 10.28 -11.70
N ARG A 176 -7.92 9.90 -12.86
CA ARG A 176 -8.96 8.88 -13.02
C ARG A 176 -8.37 7.61 -13.60
N PHE A 177 -8.60 6.49 -12.93
CA PHE A 177 -8.23 5.16 -13.40
C PHE A 177 -9.47 4.42 -13.92
N ALA A 178 -9.30 3.60 -14.96
CA ALA A 178 -10.40 2.89 -15.60
C ALA A 178 -10.42 1.39 -15.26
N GLY A 179 -11.58 0.74 -15.37
CA GLY A 179 -11.73 -0.71 -15.18
C GLY A 179 -11.94 -1.16 -13.73
N ASN A 180 -11.78 -2.46 -13.48
CA ASN A 180 -11.94 -3.05 -12.15
C ASN A 180 -10.71 -2.78 -11.25
N ILE A 181 -10.80 -3.15 -9.96
CA ILE A 181 -9.74 -2.91 -8.97
C ILE A 181 -8.37 -3.45 -9.43
N GLN A 182 -8.33 -4.66 -9.99
CA GLN A 182 -7.08 -5.27 -10.49
C GLN A 182 -6.50 -4.49 -11.69
N CYS A 183 -7.35 -4.08 -12.64
CA CYS A 183 -6.93 -3.25 -13.76
C CYS A 183 -6.37 -1.90 -13.31
N LYS A 184 -6.94 -1.30 -12.24
CA LYS A 184 -6.46 -0.04 -11.67
C LYS A 184 -5.10 -0.19 -10.99
N HIS A 185 -4.90 -1.23 -10.17
CA HIS A 185 -3.58 -1.54 -9.62
C HIS A 185 -2.54 -1.78 -10.72
N ARG A 186 -2.90 -2.50 -11.79
CA ARG A 186 -2.00 -2.74 -12.93
C ARG A 186 -1.62 -1.46 -13.66
N GLN A 187 -2.56 -0.55 -13.89
CA GLN A 187 -2.28 0.77 -14.48
C GLN A 187 -1.28 1.56 -13.63
N ILE A 188 -1.47 1.57 -12.32
CA ILE A 188 -0.61 2.31 -11.39
C ILE A 188 0.78 1.69 -11.31
N GLY A 189 0.87 0.35 -11.16
CA GLY A 189 2.14 -0.36 -11.04
C GLY A 189 3.01 -0.32 -12.31
N ASN A 190 2.39 -0.23 -13.49
CA ASN A 190 3.10 -0.09 -14.76
C ASN A 190 3.44 1.36 -15.14
N ALA A 191 2.88 2.35 -14.44
CA ALA A 191 3.09 3.74 -14.77
C ALA A 191 4.48 4.23 -14.36
N VAL A 192 4.98 5.23 -15.10
CA VAL A 192 6.12 6.04 -14.66
C VAL A 192 5.61 7.07 -13.65
N PRO A 193 6.23 7.22 -12.46
CA PRO A 193 5.84 8.22 -11.47
C PRO A 193 5.75 9.63 -12.10
N PRO A 194 4.61 10.34 -12.04
CA PRO A 194 4.49 11.67 -12.63
C PRO A 194 5.54 12.68 -12.16
N PRO A 195 5.98 12.71 -10.88
CA PRO A 195 7.08 13.59 -10.46
C PRO A 195 8.40 13.32 -11.19
N LEU A 196 8.70 12.05 -11.47
CA LEU A 196 9.90 11.65 -12.21
C LEU A 196 9.80 12.08 -13.68
N ALA A 197 8.67 11.78 -14.33
CA ALA A 197 8.40 12.20 -15.71
C ALA A 197 8.47 13.73 -15.88
N TYR A 198 7.93 14.48 -14.91
CA TYR A 198 7.99 15.95 -14.89
C TYR A 198 9.43 16.46 -14.80
N ALA A 199 10.26 15.87 -13.93
CA ALA A 199 11.66 16.26 -13.79
C ALA A 199 12.45 16.05 -15.11
N LEU A 200 12.25 14.90 -15.75
CA LEU A 200 12.85 14.59 -17.06
C LEU A 200 12.35 15.55 -18.14
N GLY A 201 11.04 15.81 -18.21
CA GLY A 201 10.44 16.72 -19.18
C GLY A 201 10.95 18.15 -19.07
N ARG A 202 11.24 18.64 -17.85
CA ARG A 202 11.88 19.96 -17.67
C ARG A 202 13.28 20.00 -18.28
N LYS A 203 14.09 18.97 -18.07
CA LYS A 203 15.45 18.90 -18.63
C LYS A 203 15.45 18.79 -20.14
N LEU A 204 14.52 18.00 -20.70
CA LEU A 204 14.34 17.95 -22.15
C LEU A 204 13.94 19.32 -22.73
N LYS A 205 13.03 20.05 -22.05
CA LYS A 205 12.63 21.40 -22.47
C LYS A 205 13.79 22.39 -22.45
N GLU A 206 14.64 22.34 -21.42
CA GLU A 206 15.85 23.15 -21.32
C GLU A 206 16.82 22.87 -22.48
N ALA A 207 17.04 21.59 -22.80
CA ALA A 207 17.94 21.20 -23.90
C ALA A 207 17.43 21.68 -25.27
N ILE A 208 16.14 21.48 -25.56
CA ILE A 208 15.53 21.94 -26.82
C ILE A 208 15.53 23.48 -26.91
N GLY A 209 15.35 24.17 -25.78
CA GLY A 209 15.34 25.63 -25.72
C GLY A 209 16.71 26.29 -25.86
N ALA A 210 17.80 25.55 -25.60
CA ALA A 210 19.17 26.04 -25.70
C ALA A 210 19.74 25.97 -27.13
N GLU A 211 19.07 25.28 -28.05
CA GLU A 211 19.41 25.23 -29.49
C GLU A 211 18.83 26.40 -30.30
N ARG A 212 18.39 27.49 -29.64
CA ARG A 212 17.92 28.73 -30.26
C ARG A 212 18.68 29.94 -29.71
#